data_AF-A0A383AGQ5-F1
#
_entry.id   AF-A0A383AGQ5-F1
#
_cell.length_a   1.000
_cell.length_b   1.000
_cell.length_c   1.000
_cell.angle_alpha   90.00
_cell.angle_beta   90.00
_cell.angle_gamma   90.00
#
_symmetry.space_group_name_H-M   'P 1'
#
loop_
_entity.id
_entity.type
_entity.pdbx_description
1 polymer ?
#
loop_
_entity_poly.entity_id
_entity_poly.type
_entity_poly.pdbx_seq_one_letter_code
_entity_poly.pdbx_strand_id
1 'polypeptide(L)'
;DLPQSNSLAVYGRMEAERKREAKRYRSEGNERALEIRSAADRDRIKIVSKANRISEEVRGEADAKATKTYAEAYSKDPEFFAFLRSHDVYRETLTEDTTLLLSTERPFFKHIK
;
A
#
# COMPACT_ATOMS: atom_id res chain seq x y z
N ASP A 1 6.80 28.38 -71.06
CA ASP A 1 6.47 28.65 -69.66
C ASP A 1 5.08 28.16 -69.30
N LEU A 2 4.95 27.46 -68.18
CA LEU A 2 3.63 27.07 -67.66
C LEU A 2 2.90 28.31 -67.10
N PRO A 3 1.57 28.41 -67.29
CA PRO A 3 0.78 29.53 -66.77
C PRO A 3 0.79 29.55 -65.23
N GLN A 4 1.18 30.69 -64.64
CA GLN A 4 1.36 30.88 -63.18
C GLN A 4 0.14 30.47 -62.32
N SER A 5 -1.07 30.59 -62.87
CA SER A 5 -2.32 30.21 -62.18
C SER A 5 -2.39 28.72 -61.82
N ASN A 6 -1.91 27.83 -62.70
CA ASN A 6 -1.92 26.39 -62.45
C ASN A 6 -0.93 26.00 -61.35
N SER A 7 0.24 26.64 -61.31
CA SER A 7 1.26 26.38 -60.29
C SER A 7 0.80 26.75 -58.88
N LEU A 8 0.07 27.86 -58.72
CA LEU A 8 -0.51 28.29 -57.43
C LEU A 8 -1.57 27.30 -56.92
N ALA A 9 -2.43 26.79 -57.80
CA ALA A 9 -3.46 25.82 -57.44
C ALA A 9 -2.87 24.46 -57.03
N VAL A 10 -1.76 24.04 -57.64
CA VAL A 10 -1.03 22.83 -57.26
C VAL A 10 -0.32 23.01 -55.92
N TYR A 11 0.31 24.17 -55.69
CA TYR A 11 0.95 24.49 -54.41
C TYR A 11 -0.04 24.48 -53.23
N GLY A 12 -1.21 25.12 -53.40
CA GLY A 12 -2.25 25.12 -52.38
C GLY A 12 -2.80 23.72 -52.06
N ARG A 13 -2.90 22.84 -53.08
CA ARG A 13 -3.27 21.43 -52.87
C ARG A 13 -2.21 20.67 -52.08
N MET A 14 -0.93 20.82 -52.44
CA MET A 14 0.18 20.18 -51.72
C MET A 14 0.24 20.64 -50.26
N GLU A 15 0.06 21.93 -50.00
CA GLU A 15 0.04 22.47 -48.63
C GLU A 15 -1.12 21.89 -47.82
N ALA A 16 -2.31 21.82 -48.41
CA ALA A 16 -3.49 21.24 -47.75
C ALA A 16 -3.30 19.74 -47.46
N GLU A 17 -2.71 18.98 -48.38
CA GLU A 17 -2.37 17.57 -48.17
C GLU A 17 -1.35 17.39 -47.04
N ARG A 18 -0.28 18.18 -47.02
CA ARG A 18 0.72 18.13 -45.96
C ARG A 18 0.13 18.49 -44.60
N LYS A 19 -0.76 19.49 -44.52
CA LYS A 19 -1.47 19.83 -43.28
C LYS A 19 -2.39 18.70 -42.83
N ARG A 20 -3.11 18.05 -43.74
CA ARG A 20 -3.96 16.89 -43.42
C ARG A 20 -3.14 15.72 -42.91
N GLU A 21 -2.04 15.41 -43.58
CA GLU A 21 -1.13 14.32 -43.19
C GLU A 21 -0.51 14.58 -41.81
N ALA A 22 -0.01 15.80 -41.56
CA ALA A 22 0.52 16.18 -40.25
C ALA A 22 -0.55 16.09 -39.15
N LYS A 23 -1.80 16.48 -39.43
CA LYS A 23 -2.92 16.33 -38.49
C LYS A 23 -3.21 14.86 -38.19
N ARG A 24 -3.19 14.00 -39.21
CA ARG A 24 -3.38 12.55 -39.06
C ARG A 24 -2.30 11.96 -38.14
N TYR A 25 -1.03 12.20 -38.41
CA TYR A 25 0.06 11.66 -37.58
C TYR A 25 0.01 12.15 -36.13
N ARG A 26 -0.35 13.42 -35.89
CA ARG A 26 -0.56 13.91 -34.52
C ARG A 26 -1.72 13.21 -33.82
N SER A 27 -2.82 12.96 -34.54
CA SER A 27 -3.98 12.25 -33.98
C SER A 27 -3.62 10.80 -33.61
N GLU A 28 -2.97 10.08 -34.52
CA GLU A 28 -2.52 8.69 -34.28
C GLU A 28 -1.48 8.63 -33.15
N GLY A 29 -0.57 9.60 -33.08
CA GLY A 29 0.40 9.71 -31.99
C GLY A 29 -0.26 9.93 -30.63
N ASN A 30 -1.27 10.81 -30.58
CA ASN A 30 -2.03 11.07 -29.37
C ASN A 30 -2.86 9.86 -28.92
N GLU A 31 -3.47 9.16 -29.87
CA GLU A 31 -4.24 7.94 -29.61
C GLU A 31 -3.36 6.84 -29.01
N ARG A 32 -2.22 6.53 -29.65
CA ARG A 32 -1.26 5.56 -29.12
C ARG A 32 -0.71 5.97 -27.76
N ALA A 33 -0.41 7.26 -27.57
CA ALA A 33 0.06 7.77 -26.28
C ALA A 33 -0.99 7.59 -25.18
N LEU A 34 -2.28 7.85 -25.49
CA LEU A 34 -3.38 7.65 -24.56
C LEU A 34 -3.57 6.17 -24.22
N GLU A 35 -3.48 5.28 -25.21
CA GLU A 35 -3.56 3.83 -25.02
C GLU A 35 -2.44 3.33 -24.10
N ILE A 36 -1.20 3.72 -24.37
CA ILE A 36 -0.02 3.34 -23.56
C ILE A 36 -0.18 3.82 -22.11
N ARG A 37 -0.58 5.09 -21.91
CA ARG A 37 -0.80 5.63 -20.56
C ARG A 37 -1.90 4.88 -19.83
N SER A 38 -3.02 4.62 -20.50
CA SER A 38 -4.15 3.88 -19.91
C SER A 38 -3.80 2.44 -19.59
N ALA A 39 -2.96 1.78 -20.39
CA ALA A 39 -2.42 0.46 -20.07
C ALA A 39 -1.50 0.51 -18.84
N ALA A 40 -0.56 1.45 -18.82
CA ALA A 40 0.36 1.63 -17.70
C ALA A 40 -0.37 1.92 -16.38
N ASP A 41 -1.40 2.75 -16.39
CA ASP A 41 -2.21 3.05 -15.21
C ASP A 41 -2.95 1.82 -14.69
N ARG A 42 -3.55 1.02 -15.61
CA ARG A 42 -4.19 -0.25 -15.25
C ARG A 42 -3.21 -1.24 -14.63
N ASP A 43 -2.02 -1.36 -15.19
CA ASP A 43 -0.99 -2.26 -14.69
C ASP A 43 -0.46 -1.81 -13.33
N ARG A 44 -0.24 -0.50 -13.14
CA ARG A 44 0.12 0.08 -11.85
C ARG A 44 -0.92 -0.29 -10.78
N ILE A 45 -2.21 -0.10 -11.07
CA ILE A 45 -3.29 -0.43 -10.13
C ILE A 45 -3.24 -1.92 -9.79
N LYS A 46 -3.14 -2.81 -10.80
CA LYS A 46 -3.03 -4.26 -10.56
C LYS A 46 -1.86 -4.62 -9.67
N ILE A 47 -0.67 -4.05 -9.91
CA ILE A 47 0.54 -4.35 -9.15
C ILE A 47 0.35 -3.92 -7.69
N VAL A 48 -0.10 -2.69 -7.46
CA VAL A 48 -0.32 -2.17 -6.10
C VAL A 48 -1.40 -2.96 -5.37
N SER A 49 -2.53 -3.24 -6.02
CA SER A 49 -3.60 -4.05 -5.41
C SER A 49 -3.13 -5.46 -5.09
N LYS A 50 -2.33 -6.10 -5.97
CA LYS A 50 -1.77 -7.43 -5.70
C LYS A 50 -0.79 -7.39 -4.53
N ALA A 51 0.08 -6.39 -4.46
CA ALA A 51 1.02 -6.22 -3.36
C ALA A 51 0.30 -6.02 -2.02
N ASN A 52 -0.71 -5.14 -1.99
CA ASN A 52 -1.52 -4.91 -0.78
C ASN A 52 -2.26 -6.18 -0.35
N ARG A 53 -2.87 -6.92 -1.28
CA ARG A 53 -3.55 -8.19 -0.98
C ARG A 53 -2.59 -9.18 -0.32
N ILE A 54 -1.39 -9.37 -0.90
CA ILE A 54 -0.38 -10.28 -0.35
C ILE A 54 0.09 -9.80 1.02
N SER A 55 0.29 -8.50 1.21
CA SER A 55 0.69 -7.93 2.50
C SER A 55 -0.35 -8.22 3.60
N GLU A 56 -1.63 -8.01 3.31
CA GLU A 56 -2.71 -8.26 4.28
C GLU A 56 -2.91 -9.76 4.54
N GLU A 57 -2.75 -10.61 3.53
CA GLU A 57 -2.78 -12.07 3.67
C GLU A 57 -1.66 -12.56 4.61
N VAL A 58 -0.42 -12.12 4.37
CA VAL A 58 0.73 -12.47 5.21
C VAL A 58 0.58 -11.93 6.64
N ARG A 59 0.07 -10.70 6.79
CA ARG A 59 -0.19 -10.12 8.13
C ARG A 59 -1.27 -10.92 8.86
N GLY A 60 -2.37 -11.25 8.19
CA GLY A 60 -3.46 -12.05 8.76
C GLY A 60 -3.00 -13.44 9.20
N GLU A 61 -2.19 -14.12 8.38
CA GLU A 61 -1.58 -15.41 8.74
C GLU A 61 -0.64 -15.29 9.95
N ALA A 62 0.19 -14.25 9.97
CA ALA A 62 1.11 -14.00 11.08
C ALA A 62 0.36 -13.72 12.39
N ASP A 63 -0.67 -12.88 12.35
CA ASP A 63 -1.50 -12.54 13.51
C ASP A 63 -2.29 -13.77 14.01
N ALA A 64 -2.82 -14.58 13.10
CA ALA A 64 -3.49 -15.83 13.44
C ALA A 64 -2.52 -16.82 14.11
N LYS A 65 -1.30 -16.96 13.56
CA LYS A 65 -0.27 -17.83 14.13
C LYS A 65 0.20 -17.32 15.50
N ALA A 66 0.44 -16.02 15.64
CA ALA A 66 0.81 -15.42 16.91
C ALA A 66 -0.28 -15.66 17.95
N THR A 67 -1.54 -15.34 17.63
CA THR A 67 -2.69 -15.55 18.53
C THR A 67 -2.83 -17.01 18.91
N LYS A 68 -2.66 -17.95 17.97
CA LYS A 68 -2.68 -19.38 18.24
C LYS A 68 -1.56 -19.81 19.18
N THR A 69 -0.31 -19.41 18.93
CA THR A 69 0.83 -19.73 19.79
C THR A 69 0.64 -19.13 21.19
N TYR A 70 0.14 -17.91 21.27
CA TYR A 70 -0.22 -17.29 22.54
C TYR A 70 -1.28 -18.13 23.25
N ALA A 71 -2.42 -18.44 22.60
CA ALA A 71 -3.49 -19.25 23.16
C ALA A 71 -2.99 -20.62 23.64
N GLU A 72 -2.17 -21.31 22.86
CA GLU A 72 -1.55 -22.58 23.23
C GLU A 72 -0.62 -22.44 24.45
N ALA A 73 0.16 -21.34 24.53
CA ALA A 73 0.99 -21.05 25.69
C ALA A 73 0.13 -20.73 26.93
N TYR A 74 -0.95 -19.94 26.78
CA TYR A 74 -1.92 -19.65 27.83
C TYR A 74 -2.60 -20.92 28.36
N SER A 75 -2.98 -21.84 27.47
CA SER A 75 -3.67 -23.08 27.85
C SER A 75 -2.79 -24.11 28.55
N LYS A 76 -1.45 -24.01 28.42
CA LYS A 76 -0.52 -24.94 29.08
C LYS A 76 -0.41 -24.70 30.58
N ASP A 77 -0.36 -23.45 31.01
CA ASP A 77 -0.37 -23.08 32.43
C ASP A 77 -0.87 -21.63 32.60
N PRO A 78 -2.18 -21.46 32.82
CA PRO A 78 -2.79 -20.13 33.00
C PRO A 78 -2.27 -19.37 34.23
N GLU A 79 -1.90 -20.09 35.31
CA GLU A 79 -1.44 -19.48 36.56
C GLU A 79 0.01 -18.99 36.45
N PHE A 80 0.89 -19.79 35.85
CA PHE A 80 2.28 -19.40 35.61
C PHE A 80 2.40 -18.22 34.64
N PHE A 81 1.54 -18.16 33.62
CA PHE A 81 1.50 -17.01 32.72
C PHE A 81 0.98 -15.74 33.41
N ALA A 82 -0.09 -15.84 34.22
CA ALA A 82 -0.60 -14.70 34.99
C ALA A 82 0.48 -14.11 35.90
N PHE A 83 1.29 -14.99 36.51
CA PHE A 83 2.47 -14.60 37.26
C PHE A 83 3.53 -13.89 36.38
N LEU A 84 3.94 -14.46 35.25
CA LEU A 84 4.91 -13.85 34.34
C LEU A 84 4.45 -12.48 33.81
N ARG A 85 3.18 -12.36 33.40
CA ARG A 85 2.62 -11.09 32.92
C ARG A 85 2.58 -10.04 34.03
N SER A 86 2.22 -10.43 35.25
CA SER A 86 2.28 -9.53 36.39
C SER A 86 3.70 -9.02 36.64
N HIS A 87 4.70 -9.90 36.49
CA HIS A 87 6.12 -9.57 36.66
C HIS A 87 6.67 -8.66 35.55
N ASP A 88 6.32 -8.89 34.28
CA ASP A 88 6.73 -7.99 33.19
C ASP A 88 6.09 -6.61 33.32
N VAL A 89 4.81 -6.54 33.70
CA VAL A 89 4.13 -5.27 33.99
C VAL A 89 4.79 -4.56 35.17
N TYR A 90 5.19 -5.29 36.23
CA TYR A 90 5.96 -4.71 37.33
C TYR A 90 7.28 -4.12 36.83
N ARG A 91 8.03 -4.84 36.00
CA ARG A 91 9.31 -4.36 35.44
C ARG A 91 9.15 -3.09 34.59
N GLU A 92 8.06 -2.99 33.82
CA GLU A 92 7.80 -1.81 32.98
C GLU A 92 7.23 -0.61 33.75
N THR A 93 6.48 -0.87 34.84
CA THR A 93 5.84 0.20 35.62
C THR A 93 6.66 0.68 36.81
N LEU A 94 7.59 -0.12 37.33
CA LEU A 94 8.54 0.27 38.39
C LEU A 94 9.84 0.80 37.77
N THR A 95 9.83 2.06 37.33
CA THR A 95 11.05 2.82 37.02
C THR A 95 11.47 3.68 38.23
N GLU A 96 12.74 4.13 38.30
CA GLU A 96 13.37 4.77 39.47
C GLU A 96 12.56 5.92 40.12
N ASP A 97 11.68 6.58 39.37
CA ASP A 97 10.85 7.70 39.82
C ASP A 97 9.39 7.34 40.18
N THR A 98 9.05 6.04 40.28
CA THR A 98 7.65 5.60 40.50
C THR A 98 7.30 5.54 42.00
N THR A 99 6.47 6.47 42.48
CA THR A 99 5.90 6.40 43.83
C THR A 99 4.77 5.38 43.91
N LEU A 100 5.03 4.21 44.52
CA LEU A 100 4.02 3.17 44.73
C LEU A 100 3.04 3.54 45.86
N LEU A 101 1.76 3.70 45.54
CA LEU A 101 0.69 3.78 46.53
C LEU A 101 0.16 2.37 46.82
N LEU A 102 0.72 1.72 47.85
CA LEU A 102 0.33 0.37 48.27
C LEU A 102 -0.99 0.41 49.06
N SER A 103 -2.11 0.15 48.38
CA SER A 103 -3.39 -0.17 49.00
C SER A 103 -3.50 -1.68 49.18
N THR A 104 -3.82 -2.12 50.40
CA THR A 104 -3.84 -3.52 50.86
C THR A 104 -4.87 -4.44 50.22
N GLU A 105 -5.67 -3.97 49.26
CA GLU A 105 -6.78 -4.75 48.67
C GLU A 105 -6.74 -4.91 47.15
N ARG A 106 -5.61 -4.64 46.49
CA ARG A 106 -5.54 -4.74 45.02
C ARG A 106 -5.19 -6.15 44.51
N PRO A 107 -5.90 -6.68 43.47
CA PRO A 107 -5.58 -7.96 42.81
C PRO A 107 -4.17 -8.01 42.22
N PHE A 108 -3.53 -6.85 42.10
CA PHE A 108 -2.22 -6.69 41.51
C PHE A 108 -1.18 -7.57 42.19
N PHE A 109 -1.22 -7.77 43.52
CA PHE A 109 -0.20 -8.50 44.29
C PHE A 109 -0.57 -9.94 44.66
N LYS A 110 -1.56 -10.55 44.00
CA LYS A 110 -2.09 -11.88 44.41
C LYS A 110 -1.05 -13.01 44.41
N HIS A 111 0.05 -12.86 43.68
CA HIS A 111 1.10 -13.87 43.54
C HIS A 111 2.39 -13.60 44.34
N ILE A 112 2.46 -12.53 45.15
CA ILE A 112 3.64 -12.20 46.00
C ILE A 112 3.37 -12.53 47.48
N LYS A 113 2.36 -13.36 47.77
CA LYS A 113 2.10 -13.86 49.13
C LYS A 113 2.87 -15.14 49.42
#